data_AF-A0A1D6L369-F1
#
_entry.id   AF-A0A1D6L369-F1
#
_cell.length_a   1.000
_cell.length_b   1.000
_cell.length_c   1.000
_cell.angle_alpha   90.00
_cell.angle_beta   90.00
_cell.angle_gamma   90.00
#
_symmetry.space_group_name_H-M   'P 1'
#
loop_
_entity.id
_entity.type
_entity.pdbx_description
1 polymer ?
#
loop_
_entity_poly.entity_id
_entity_poly.type
_entity_poly.pdbx_seq_one_letter_code
_entity_poly.pdbx_strand_id
1 'polypeptide(L)'
;MAHSRSHHHLLLLPAPMATACLLLATLLALCAAPAPTHGARVLMPGGAGAVTKAQQGGTGSGSNATADEYLAPHNQARAAVGVAPLRWNAGLASAAAGTVAQQRRQGGCAFADVGASPYGANQGWASYRARPAEVVALWVAEGRYYTHANNTCAAGRQCGTYTQVVWRNTAEVGCAQASCATGATLTLCLYNPHGNVQGQSPY
;
A
#
# COMPACT_ATOMS: atom_id res chain seq x y z
N MET A 1 47.89 -30.46 -32.07
CA MET A 1 49.31 -30.07 -31.90
C MET A 1 49.37 -28.89 -30.93
N ALA A 2 50.23 -28.99 -29.91
CA ALA A 2 50.70 -27.98 -28.94
C ALA A 2 49.63 -27.15 -28.18
N HIS A 3 49.25 -27.41 -26.92
CA HIS A 3 49.96 -27.32 -25.62
C HIS A 3 50.61 -25.95 -25.32
N SER A 4 50.12 -25.26 -24.28
CA SER A 4 50.87 -24.89 -23.04
C SER A 4 49.98 -23.97 -22.16
N ARG A 5 49.41 -24.46 -21.04
CA ARG A 5 49.87 -24.34 -19.62
C ARG A 5 49.79 -22.90 -19.08
N SER A 6 48.85 -22.61 -18.16
CA SER A 6 48.81 -22.92 -16.71
C SER A 6 49.56 -21.89 -15.87
N HIS A 7 48.91 -21.38 -14.82
CA HIS A 7 49.36 -21.15 -13.43
C HIS A 7 48.28 -20.27 -12.75
N HIS A 8 47.37 -20.79 -11.93
CA HIS A 8 47.45 -21.35 -10.55
C HIS A 8 47.14 -20.33 -9.44
N HIS A 9 46.51 -20.86 -8.37
CA HIS A 9 46.06 -20.29 -7.09
C HIS A 9 44.73 -19.52 -7.12
N LEU A 10 43.56 -20.04 -6.70
CA LEU A 10 43.16 -20.99 -5.65
C LEU A 10 43.62 -20.58 -4.23
N LEU A 11 42.71 -20.04 -3.41
CA LEU A 11 42.24 -20.65 -2.12
C LEU A 11 41.58 -19.62 -1.17
N LEU A 12 40.33 -19.95 -0.78
CA LEU A 12 39.71 -19.83 0.56
C LEU A 12 39.15 -18.48 1.09
N LEU A 13 37.81 -18.39 1.11
CA LEU A 13 36.97 -17.87 2.23
C LEU A 13 36.72 -19.05 3.22
N PRO A 14 36.17 -18.94 4.48
CA PRO A 14 35.18 -17.96 4.98
C PRO A 14 35.13 -17.57 6.51
N ALA A 15 34.35 -16.52 6.84
CA ALA A 15 33.44 -16.28 8.01
C ALA A 15 33.98 -16.14 9.48
N PRO A 16 33.14 -15.80 10.51
CA PRO A 16 33.23 -14.54 11.29
C PRO A 16 33.43 -14.75 12.81
N MET A 17 33.81 -13.70 13.56
CA MET A 17 33.98 -13.76 15.02
C MET A 17 33.16 -12.67 15.72
N ALA A 18 32.28 -13.14 16.61
CA ALA A 18 31.49 -12.36 17.55
C ALA A 18 32.33 -11.99 18.79
N THR A 19 32.15 -10.79 19.34
CA THR A 19 32.55 -10.51 20.72
C THR A 19 31.56 -9.56 21.38
N ALA A 20 31.03 -10.02 22.51
CA ALA A 20 30.09 -9.37 23.40
C ALA A 20 30.76 -8.31 24.30
N CYS A 21 29.98 -7.31 24.73
CA CYS A 21 30.16 -6.57 25.98
C CYS A 21 28.80 -5.92 26.30
N LEU A 22 27.97 -6.48 27.20
CA LEU A 22 27.96 -6.30 28.67
C LEU A 22 27.47 -4.91 29.14
N LEU A 23 26.31 -4.97 29.81
CA LEU A 23 25.90 -4.22 31.01
C LEU A 23 25.35 -2.79 30.81
N LEU A 24 24.03 -2.60 31.00
CA LEU A 24 23.50 -2.14 32.29
C LEU A 24 21.96 -2.28 32.34
N ALA A 25 21.48 -3.03 33.33
CA ALA A 25 20.13 -2.96 33.89
C ALA A 25 20.02 -1.61 34.66
N THR A 26 18.89 -0.93 34.90
CA THR A 26 17.56 -1.26 35.42
C THR A 26 16.89 0.12 35.61
N LEU A 27 15.57 0.30 35.44
CA LEU A 27 14.66 0.87 36.45
C LEU A 27 13.26 1.22 35.89
N LEU A 28 12.28 0.73 36.65
CA LEU A 28 10.92 1.23 36.92
C LEU A 28 9.82 1.16 35.85
N ALA A 29 9.01 0.11 36.02
CA ALA A 29 7.59 0.13 35.77
C ALA A 29 6.87 1.06 36.77
N LEU A 30 5.93 1.88 36.28
CA LEU A 30 4.83 2.38 37.10
C LEU A 30 3.54 2.37 36.27
N CYS A 31 2.67 1.43 36.61
CA CYS A 31 1.29 1.35 36.14
C CYS A 31 0.43 2.36 36.89
N ALA A 32 -0.33 3.21 36.17
CA ALA A 32 -1.51 3.86 36.69
C ALA A 32 -2.42 4.37 35.55
N ALA A 33 -3.50 3.62 35.27
CA ALA A 33 -4.76 4.14 34.74
C ALA A 33 -5.85 3.47 35.60
N PRO A 34 -6.95 4.15 36.00
CA PRO A 34 -8.03 4.64 35.11
C PRO A 34 -8.53 6.05 35.53
N ALA A 35 -9.47 6.77 34.90
CA ALA A 35 -10.76 6.42 34.30
C ALA A 35 -11.28 7.59 33.41
N PRO A 36 -12.19 7.34 32.46
CA PRO A 36 -12.86 8.42 31.73
C PRO A 36 -14.08 8.93 32.51
N THR A 37 -14.11 10.24 32.69
CA THR A 37 -15.20 11.01 33.29
C THR A 37 -16.26 11.35 32.24
N HIS A 38 -17.52 11.04 32.60
CA HIS A 38 -18.75 11.78 32.28
C HIS A 38 -19.12 12.04 30.81
N GLY A 39 -20.08 11.22 30.34
CA GLY A 39 -21.43 11.73 30.11
C GLY A 39 -21.75 12.38 28.77
N ALA A 40 -22.37 11.61 27.87
CA ALA A 40 -23.55 12.06 27.12
C ALA A 40 -24.25 10.83 26.52
N ARG A 41 -25.31 10.35 27.19
CA ARG A 41 -26.30 9.44 26.59
C ARG A 41 -27.28 10.30 25.80
N VAL A 42 -27.32 10.14 24.48
CA VAL A 42 -28.47 10.58 23.66
C VAL A 42 -29.37 9.37 23.48
N LEU A 43 -30.54 9.42 24.13
CA LEU A 43 -31.68 8.54 23.86
C LEU A 43 -32.45 9.13 22.67
N MET A 44 -32.57 8.38 21.58
CA MET A 44 -33.58 8.64 20.56
C MET A 44 -34.73 7.63 20.69
N PRO A 45 -35.99 8.03 20.48
CA PRO A 45 -37.14 7.17 20.71
C PRO A 45 -37.27 6.10 19.61
N GLY A 46 -37.75 4.93 20.03
CA GLY A 46 -38.09 3.83 19.14
C GLY A 46 -39.30 4.14 18.26
N GLY A 47 -39.17 3.82 16.98
CA GLY A 47 -40.27 3.63 16.04
C GLY A 47 -40.19 2.22 15.49
N ALA A 48 -41.08 1.35 15.95
CA ALA A 48 -41.29 0.03 15.38
C ALA A 48 -42.03 0.18 14.05
N GLY A 49 -41.36 -0.17 12.96
CA GLY A 49 -41.96 -0.30 11.63
C GLY A 49 -41.41 -1.55 10.96
N ALA A 50 -42.20 -2.63 11.01
CA ALA A 50 -41.93 -3.83 10.25
C ALA A 50 -42.08 -3.51 8.76
N VAL A 51 -41.00 -3.64 7.98
CA VAL A 51 -41.08 -3.65 6.52
C VAL A 51 -40.56 -5.00 6.02
N THR A 52 -41.44 -5.63 5.25
CA THR A 52 -41.38 -6.92 4.62
C THR A 52 -40.18 -7.08 3.68
N LYS A 53 -39.63 -8.29 3.63
CA LYS A 53 -38.64 -8.76 2.64
C LYS A 53 -39.10 -8.42 1.23
N ALA A 54 -38.30 -7.63 0.52
CA ALA A 54 -38.26 -7.60 -0.94
C ALA A 54 -36.90 -8.11 -1.39
N GLN A 55 -36.95 -9.21 -2.13
CA GLN A 55 -35.83 -9.84 -2.82
C GLN A 55 -35.73 -9.20 -4.20
N GLN A 56 -34.74 -8.33 -4.41
CA GLN A 56 -34.35 -7.79 -5.73
C GLN A 56 -32.83 -7.53 -5.62
N GLY A 57 -31.95 -8.27 -6.31
CA GLY A 57 -31.84 -8.24 -7.76
C GLY A 57 -31.14 -6.95 -8.19
N GLY A 58 -29.85 -6.78 -7.84
CA GLY A 58 -29.12 -5.54 -8.14
C GLY A 58 -27.60 -5.75 -8.25
N THR A 59 -27.13 -6.08 -9.45
CA THR A 59 -25.72 -6.25 -9.82
C THR A 59 -24.96 -4.93 -9.99
N GLY A 60 -25.26 -3.91 -9.17
CA GLY A 60 -24.70 -2.54 -9.30
C GLY A 60 -24.11 -1.91 -8.03
N SER A 61 -24.27 -2.51 -6.85
CA SER A 61 -23.83 -1.91 -5.57
C SER A 61 -22.43 -2.35 -5.11
N GLY A 62 -21.90 -3.47 -5.64
CA GLY A 62 -20.64 -4.05 -5.17
C GLY A 62 -19.37 -3.34 -5.67
N SER A 63 -19.43 -2.72 -6.86
CA SER A 63 -18.28 -2.01 -7.45
C SER A 63 -17.97 -0.71 -6.72
N ASN A 64 -19.00 0.03 -6.29
CA ASN A 64 -18.82 1.30 -5.58
C ASN A 64 -18.25 1.08 -4.18
N ALA A 65 -18.79 0.11 -3.43
CA ALA A 65 -18.27 -0.24 -2.11
C ALA A 65 -16.79 -0.68 -2.16
N THR A 66 -16.38 -1.41 -3.20
CA THR A 66 -14.97 -1.81 -3.37
C THR A 66 -14.08 -0.62 -3.76
N ALA A 67 -14.56 0.27 -4.62
CA ALA A 67 -13.84 1.49 -5.01
C ALA A 67 -13.60 2.41 -3.79
N ASP A 68 -14.58 2.53 -2.91
CA ASP A 68 -14.50 3.36 -1.70
C ASP A 68 -13.42 2.86 -0.73
N GLU A 69 -13.22 1.54 -0.61
CA GLU A 69 -12.13 0.98 0.22
C GLU A 69 -10.73 1.38 -0.29
N TYR A 70 -10.57 1.69 -1.58
CA TYR A 70 -9.35 2.31 -2.08
C TYR A 70 -9.37 3.83 -1.91
N LEU A 71 -10.44 4.49 -2.33
CA LEU A 71 -10.50 5.96 -2.39
C LEU A 71 -10.45 6.62 -1.03
N ALA A 72 -11.15 6.09 -0.02
CA ALA A 72 -11.24 6.72 1.29
C ALA A 72 -9.85 6.93 1.94
N PRO A 73 -8.99 5.91 2.08
CA PRO A 73 -7.65 6.12 2.65
C PRO A 73 -6.74 6.99 1.78
N HIS A 74 -6.87 6.96 0.44
CA HIS A 74 -6.15 7.90 -0.43
C HIS A 74 -6.56 9.35 -0.13
N ASN A 75 -7.87 9.61 -0.10
CA ASN A 75 -8.40 10.96 0.05
C ASN A 75 -8.23 11.51 1.47
N GLN A 76 -8.21 10.64 2.48
CA GLN A 76 -7.79 11.00 3.83
C GLN A 76 -6.33 11.46 3.87
N ALA A 77 -5.40 10.70 3.26
CA ALA A 77 -3.99 11.07 3.21
C ALA A 77 -3.75 12.37 2.42
N ARG A 78 -4.49 12.57 1.33
CA ARG A 78 -4.42 13.79 0.50
C ARG A 78 -4.94 15.03 1.21
N ALA A 79 -6.04 14.90 1.95
CA ALA A 79 -6.56 15.98 2.79
C ALA A 79 -5.54 16.43 3.84
N ALA A 80 -4.79 15.47 4.43
CA ALA A 80 -3.78 15.77 5.44
C ALA A 80 -2.61 16.63 4.93
N VAL A 81 -2.38 16.68 3.61
CA VAL A 81 -1.32 17.49 2.98
C VAL A 81 -1.86 18.61 2.08
N GLY A 82 -3.18 18.86 2.09
CA GLY A 82 -3.79 19.97 1.35
C GLY A 82 -3.79 19.81 -0.18
N VAL A 83 -3.89 18.59 -0.69
CA VAL A 83 -4.09 18.33 -2.13
C VAL A 83 -5.50 17.83 -2.43
N ALA A 84 -6.02 18.15 -3.61
CA ALA A 84 -7.39 17.82 -4.04
C ALA A 84 -7.65 16.29 -3.99
N PRO A 85 -8.86 15.81 -3.67
CA PRO A 85 -9.15 14.38 -3.62
C PRO A 85 -9.03 13.73 -5.02
N LEU A 86 -8.66 12.45 -5.04
CA LEU A 86 -8.73 11.60 -6.22
C LEU A 86 -10.17 11.20 -6.52
N ARG A 87 -10.45 11.00 -7.80
CA ARG A 87 -11.68 10.37 -8.29
C ARG A 87 -11.40 8.94 -8.73
N TRP A 88 -12.39 8.07 -8.59
CA TRP A 88 -12.31 6.73 -9.16
C TRP A 88 -12.41 6.78 -10.68
N ASN A 89 -11.52 6.08 -11.38
CA ASN A 89 -11.62 5.87 -12.82
C ASN A 89 -11.81 4.37 -13.11
N ALA A 90 -12.99 4.03 -13.63
CA ALA A 90 -13.36 2.64 -13.92
C ALA A 90 -12.49 2.02 -15.04
N GLY A 91 -12.00 2.82 -16.00
CA GLY A 91 -11.08 2.36 -17.04
C GLY A 91 -9.72 1.96 -16.47
N LEU A 92 -9.16 2.79 -15.58
CA LEU A 92 -7.93 2.44 -14.84
C LEU A 92 -8.12 1.19 -13.97
N ALA A 93 -9.27 1.06 -13.30
CA ALA A 93 -9.58 -0.11 -12.49
C ALA A 93 -9.68 -1.38 -13.34
N SER A 94 -10.29 -1.29 -14.52
CA SER A 94 -10.36 -2.39 -15.50
C SER A 94 -8.96 -2.79 -16.00
N ALA A 95 -8.13 -1.81 -16.35
CA ALA A 95 -6.74 -2.05 -16.76
C ALA A 95 -5.93 -2.72 -15.64
N ALA A 96 -6.02 -2.22 -14.41
CA ALA A 96 -5.38 -2.82 -13.25
C ALA A 96 -5.86 -4.26 -13.02
N ALA A 97 -7.16 -4.53 -13.15
CA ALA A 97 -7.76 -5.85 -13.02
C ALA A 97 -7.21 -6.83 -14.07
N GLY A 98 -7.07 -6.39 -15.33
CA GLY A 98 -6.44 -7.16 -16.40
C GLY A 98 -5.02 -7.56 -16.05
N THR A 99 -4.22 -6.62 -15.56
CA THR A 99 -2.81 -6.84 -15.18
C THR A 99 -2.67 -7.80 -13.99
N VAL A 100 -3.40 -7.61 -12.89
CA VAL A 100 -3.28 -8.52 -11.73
C VAL A 100 -3.82 -9.92 -12.06
N ALA A 101 -4.83 -10.02 -12.92
CA ALA A 101 -5.32 -11.32 -13.40
C ALA A 101 -4.27 -12.03 -14.28
N GLN A 102 -3.54 -11.29 -15.12
CA GLN A 102 -2.40 -11.80 -15.90
C GLN A 102 -1.30 -12.32 -14.97
N GLN A 103 -0.88 -11.53 -13.97
CA GLN A 103 0.15 -11.93 -13.00
C GLN A 103 -0.26 -13.16 -12.18
N ARG A 104 -1.52 -13.26 -11.80
CA ARG A 104 -2.06 -14.45 -11.14
C ARG A 104 -1.96 -15.71 -12.02
N ARG A 105 -2.25 -15.60 -13.31
CA ARG A 105 -2.27 -16.76 -14.24
C ARG A 105 -0.87 -17.19 -14.69
N GLN A 106 0.02 -16.24 -14.94
CA GLN A 106 1.26 -16.48 -15.69
C GLN A 106 2.52 -15.98 -14.97
N GLY A 107 2.38 -15.04 -14.03
CA GLY A 107 3.50 -14.41 -13.35
C GLY A 107 3.74 -14.91 -11.93
N GLY A 108 3.11 -16.00 -11.50
CA GLY A 108 3.25 -16.53 -10.15
C GLY A 108 2.79 -15.55 -9.06
N CYS A 109 1.89 -14.62 -9.39
CA CYS A 109 1.50 -13.52 -8.50
C CYS A 109 2.64 -12.57 -8.11
N ALA A 110 3.68 -12.46 -8.95
CA ALA A 110 4.69 -11.41 -8.81
C ALA A 110 4.13 -10.03 -9.16
N PHE A 111 4.89 -8.99 -8.81
CA PHE A 111 4.65 -7.64 -9.32
C PHE A 111 4.81 -7.60 -10.84
N ALA A 112 3.91 -6.87 -11.49
CA ALA A 112 3.97 -6.60 -12.92
C ALA A 112 5.07 -5.60 -13.24
N ASP A 113 5.66 -5.73 -14.43
CA ASP A 113 6.38 -4.62 -15.05
C ASP A 113 5.37 -3.55 -15.51
N VAL A 114 5.51 -2.35 -14.96
CA VAL A 114 4.66 -1.19 -15.23
C VAL A 114 5.47 -0.02 -15.80
N GLY A 115 6.74 -0.23 -16.16
CA GLY A 115 7.62 0.84 -16.64
C GLY A 115 7.19 1.48 -17.96
N ALA A 116 6.49 0.72 -18.81
CA ALA A 116 5.92 1.21 -20.07
C ALA A 116 4.49 1.78 -19.93
N SER A 117 3.90 1.75 -18.74
CA SER A 117 2.57 2.32 -18.50
C SER A 117 2.64 3.85 -18.57
N PRO A 118 1.70 4.53 -19.27
CA PRO A 118 1.60 5.99 -19.21
C PRO A 118 1.07 6.50 -17.86
N TYR A 119 0.56 5.60 -17.03
CA TYR A 119 0.02 5.89 -15.70
C TYR A 119 1.07 5.65 -14.61
N GLY A 120 0.95 6.40 -13.52
CA GLY A 120 1.67 6.07 -12.28
C GLY A 120 1.14 4.75 -11.72
N ALA A 121 1.95 4.06 -10.91
CA ALA A 121 1.56 2.75 -10.41
C ALA A 121 2.09 2.51 -9.00
N ASN A 122 1.23 1.98 -8.13
CA ASN A 122 1.63 1.36 -6.86
C ASN A 122 1.24 -0.12 -6.90
N GLN A 123 2.16 -0.97 -6.43
CA GLN A 123 1.92 -2.40 -6.28
C GLN A 123 2.08 -2.82 -4.83
N GLY A 124 1.24 -3.75 -4.38
CA GLY A 124 1.22 -4.25 -3.01
C GLY A 124 1.07 -5.75 -2.99
N TRP A 125 1.79 -6.41 -2.09
CA TRP A 125 1.71 -7.86 -1.89
C TRP A 125 1.54 -8.16 -0.41
N ALA A 126 0.55 -9.00 -0.08
CA ALA A 126 0.32 -9.47 1.28
C ALA A 126 0.22 -10.99 1.27
N SER A 127 0.81 -11.67 2.27
CA SER A 127 0.76 -13.14 2.40
C SER A 127 -0.63 -13.68 2.79
N TYR A 128 -1.59 -12.79 3.00
CA TYR A 128 -2.95 -13.07 3.42
C TYR A 128 -3.95 -12.34 2.50
N ARG A 129 -5.25 -12.58 2.74
CA ARG A 129 -6.34 -11.85 2.07
C ARG A 129 -6.49 -10.44 2.66
N ALA A 130 -5.68 -9.50 2.19
CA ALA A 130 -5.71 -8.12 2.64
C ALA A 130 -6.90 -7.37 2.04
N ARG A 131 -7.57 -6.54 2.84
CA ARG A 131 -8.58 -5.61 2.30
C ARG A 131 -7.91 -4.53 1.44
N PRO A 132 -8.60 -3.98 0.44
CA PRO A 132 -8.12 -2.82 -0.32
C PRO A 132 -7.61 -1.67 0.57
N ALA A 133 -8.38 -1.32 1.61
CA ALA A 133 -8.04 -0.23 2.52
C ALA A 133 -6.74 -0.48 3.30
N GLU A 134 -6.47 -1.73 3.69
CA GLU A 134 -5.24 -2.10 4.39
C GLU A 134 -4.01 -1.89 3.51
N VAL A 135 -4.10 -2.26 2.22
CA VAL A 135 -2.99 -2.08 1.29
C VAL A 135 -2.67 -0.60 1.07
N VAL A 136 -3.70 0.24 0.91
CA VAL A 136 -3.49 1.69 0.79
C VAL A 136 -2.92 2.27 2.09
N ALA A 137 -3.40 1.83 3.25
CA ALA A 137 -2.90 2.28 4.54
C ALA A 137 -1.40 1.97 4.72
N LEU A 138 -0.90 0.84 4.20
CA LEU A 138 0.52 0.52 4.19
C LEU A 138 1.34 1.52 3.34
N TRP A 139 0.86 1.89 2.16
CA TRP A 139 1.51 2.92 1.33
C TRP A 139 1.48 4.29 2.02
N VAL A 140 0.35 4.67 2.61
CA VAL A 140 0.22 5.93 3.37
C VAL A 140 1.19 5.96 4.56
N ALA A 141 1.38 4.83 5.24
CA ALA A 141 2.29 4.71 6.38
C ALA A 141 3.76 4.91 6.00
N GLU A 142 4.15 4.78 4.72
CA GLU A 142 5.49 5.12 4.26
C GLU A 142 5.79 6.63 4.37
N GLY A 143 4.77 7.48 4.48
CA GLY A 143 4.93 8.92 4.70
C GLY A 143 5.76 9.27 5.93
N ARG A 144 5.83 8.38 6.94
CA ARG A 144 6.72 8.55 8.10
C ARG A 144 8.21 8.54 7.74
N TYR A 145 8.55 8.08 6.54
CA TYR A 145 9.92 8.05 6.00
C TYR A 145 10.16 9.17 4.99
N TYR A 146 9.15 9.94 4.60
CA TYR A 146 9.29 11.02 3.62
C TYR A 146 9.63 12.34 4.32
N THR A 147 10.66 13.02 3.83
CA THR A 147 11.01 14.38 4.26
C THR A 147 10.65 15.35 3.13
N HIS A 148 9.62 16.16 3.38
CA HIS A 148 9.11 17.11 2.38
C HIS A 148 10.12 18.20 2.01
N ALA A 149 10.85 18.73 3.00
CA ALA A 149 11.77 19.87 2.82
C ALA A 149 12.86 19.64 1.75
N ASN A 150 13.27 18.39 1.53
CA ASN A 150 14.29 18.03 0.54
C ASN A 150 13.79 16.97 -0.46
N ASN A 151 12.51 16.60 -0.41
CA ASN A 151 11.90 15.59 -1.27
C ASN A 151 12.65 14.24 -1.28
N THR A 152 12.98 13.71 -0.11
CA THR A 152 13.71 12.43 0.02
C THR A 152 13.03 11.43 0.93
N CYS A 153 13.29 10.14 0.70
CA CYS A 153 13.01 9.09 1.67
C CYS A 153 14.19 8.95 2.64
N ALA A 154 13.90 8.61 3.90
CA ALA A 154 14.92 8.26 4.88
C ALA A 154 15.83 7.13 4.36
N ALA A 155 17.11 7.16 4.76
CA ALA A 155 18.11 6.20 4.29
C ALA A 155 17.65 4.74 4.50
N GLY A 156 17.72 3.94 3.44
CA GLY A 156 17.30 2.53 3.46
C GLY A 156 15.77 2.31 3.57
N ARG A 157 14.96 3.36 3.46
CA ARG A 157 13.49 3.28 3.49
C ARG A 157 12.90 3.67 2.13
N GLN A 158 11.68 3.18 1.89
CA GLN A 158 10.88 3.54 0.73
C GLN A 158 9.79 4.51 1.17
N CYS A 159 9.46 5.43 0.26
CA CYS A 159 8.34 6.36 0.40
C CYS A 159 7.69 6.70 -0.95
N GLY A 160 8.12 6.04 -2.03
CA GLY A 160 7.62 6.30 -3.39
C GLY A 160 6.13 5.96 -3.55
N THR A 161 5.64 4.98 -2.79
CA THR A 161 4.21 4.65 -2.82
C THR A 161 3.40 5.73 -2.10
N TYR A 162 3.89 6.25 -0.98
CA TYR A 162 3.31 7.42 -0.31
C TYR A 162 3.27 8.64 -1.22
N THR A 163 4.40 9.05 -1.81
CA THR A 163 4.47 10.25 -2.65
C THR A 163 3.54 10.16 -3.86
N GLN A 164 3.33 8.96 -4.42
CA GLN A 164 2.32 8.75 -5.46
C GLN A 164 0.89 8.92 -4.94
N VAL A 165 0.55 8.39 -3.76
CA VAL A 165 -0.80 8.54 -3.17
C VAL A 165 -1.16 10.02 -3.01
N VAL A 166 -0.21 10.84 -2.56
CA VAL A 166 -0.43 12.26 -2.27
C VAL A 166 0.04 13.21 -3.36
N TRP A 167 0.29 12.70 -4.58
CA TRP A 167 0.78 13.54 -5.69
C TRP A 167 -0.26 14.57 -6.13
N ARG A 168 0.07 15.85 -6.03
CA ARG A 168 -0.83 17.00 -6.27
C ARG A 168 -1.51 16.94 -7.63
N ASN A 169 -0.73 16.60 -8.66
CA ASN A 169 -1.21 16.62 -10.04
C ASN A 169 -1.95 15.35 -10.46
N THR A 170 -1.90 14.28 -9.66
CA THR A 170 -2.71 13.09 -9.92
C THR A 170 -4.16 13.39 -9.56
N ALA A 171 -5.08 13.09 -10.48
CA ALA A 171 -6.50 13.40 -10.35
C ALA A 171 -7.38 12.15 -10.22
N GLU A 172 -6.93 11.02 -10.78
CA GLU A 172 -7.71 9.80 -10.89
C GLU A 172 -6.91 8.58 -10.44
N VAL A 173 -7.62 7.61 -9.87
CA VAL A 173 -7.07 6.31 -9.51
C VAL A 173 -8.04 5.19 -9.89
N GLY A 174 -7.51 4.07 -10.34
CA GLY A 174 -8.25 2.83 -10.44
C GLY A 174 -7.38 1.66 -9.99
N CYS A 175 -7.96 0.79 -9.16
CA CYS A 175 -7.24 -0.28 -8.50
C CYS A 175 -7.91 -1.63 -8.69
N ALA A 176 -7.13 -2.69 -8.54
CA ALA A 176 -7.63 -4.05 -8.49
C ALA A 176 -6.76 -4.96 -7.64
N GLN A 177 -7.36 -6.08 -7.21
CA GLN A 177 -6.71 -7.14 -6.46
C GLN A 177 -6.90 -8.49 -7.15
N ALA A 178 -5.88 -9.34 -7.05
CA ALA A 178 -5.96 -10.76 -7.35
C ALA A 178 -5.62 -11.58 -6.10
N SER A 179 -6.48 -12.55 -5.77
CA SER A 179 -6.13 -13.60 -4.81
C SER A 179 -5.27 -14.66 -5.49
N CYS A 180 -4.13 -14.96 -4.89
CA CYS A 180 -3.15 -15.93 -5.36
C CYS A 180 -3.47 -17.33 -4.81
N ALA A 181 -2.98 -18.38 -5.47
CA ALA A 181 -3.21 -19.76 -5.05
C ALA A 181 -2.69 -20.05 -3.63
N THR A 182 -1.66 -19.33 -3.19
CA THR A 182 -1.08 -19.42 -1.84
C THR A 182 -1.91 -18.76 -0.73
N GLY A 183 -3.01 -18.07 -1.08
CA GLY A 183 -3.77 -17.23 -0.14
C GLY A 183 -3.28 -15.79 -0.05
N ALA A 184 -2.17 -15.46 -0.72
CA ALA A 184 -1.66 -14.10 -0.85
C ALA A 184 -2.58 -13.19 -1.69
N THR A 185 -2.42 -11.89 -1.54
CA THR A 185 -3.10 -10.85 -2.31
C THR A 185 -2.09 -10.00 -3.06
N LEU A 186 -2.27 -9.90 -4.38
CA LEU A 186 -1.57 -8.96 -5.24
C LEU A 186 -2.49 -7.78 -5.55
N THR A 187 -2.04 -6.55 -5.29
CA THR A 187 -2.77 -5.31 -5.55
C THR A 187 -2.00 -4.45 -6.55
N LEU A 188 -2.72 -3.82 -7.48
CA LEU A 188 -2.21 -2.78 -8.36
C LEU A 188 -3.19 -1.60 -8.36
N CYS A 189 -2.66 -0.40 -8.16
CA CYS A 189 -3.37 0.86 -8.39
C CYS A 189 -2.66 1.64 -9.49
N LEU A 190 -3.42 2.14 -10.46
CA LEU A 190 -2.95 3.02 -11.53
C LEU A 190 -3.44 4.44 -11.29
N TYR A 191 -2.56 5.41 -11.54
CA TYR A 191 -2.74 6.82 -11.22
C TYR A 191 -2.61 7.70 -12.47
N ASN A 192 -3.55 8.62 -12.66
CA ASN A 192 -3.57 9.50 -13.83
C ASN A 192 -3.80 10.97 -13.45
N PRO A 193 -2.97 11.91 -13.92
CA PRO A 193 -1.61 11.72 -14.44
C PRO A 193 -0.68 10.97 -13.46
N HIS A 194 0.41 10.41 -13.97
CA HIS A 194 1.42 9.76 -13.14
C HIS A 194 2.04 10.74 -12.14
N GLY A 195 2.39 10.23 -10.96
CA GLY A 195 3.15 10.97 -9.97
C GLY A 195 4.64 10.67 -10.06
N ASN A 196 5.38 11.05 -9.01
CA ASN A 196 6.81 10.77 -8.87
C ASN A 196 7.67 11.27 -10.04
N VAL A 197 7.31 12.43 -10.60
CA VAL A 197 8.11 13.09 -11.64
C VAL A 197 9.42 13.58 -11.03
N GLN A 198 10.55 13.21 -11.65
CA GLN A 198 11.88 13.57 -11.15
C GLN A 198 12.01 15.08 -10.96
N GLY A 199 12.48 15.49 -9.78
CA GLY A 199 12.70 16.91 -9.43
C GLY A 199 11.44 17.67 -9.00
N GLN A 200 10.26 17.05 -8.98
CA GLN A 200 9.03 17.69 -8.50
C GLN A 200 8.65 17.18 -7.10
N SER A 201 8.15 18.09 -6.26
CA SER A 201 7.57 17.74 -4.96
C SER A 201 6.15 17.17 -5.14
N PRO A 202 5.75 16.13 -4.39
CA PRO A 202 4.40 15.59 -4.41
C PRO A 202 3.34 16.61 -3.98
N TYR A 203 3.65 17.57 -3.11
CA TYR A 203 2.74 18.62 -2.66
C TYR A 203 3.46 19.90 -2.27
#